data_AF-A0A925QS50-F1
#
_entry.id   AF-A0A925QS50-F1
#
_cell.length_a   1.000
_cell.length_b   1.000
_cell.length_c   1.000
_cell.angle_alpha   90.00
_cell.angle_beta   90.00
_cell.angle_gamma   90.00
#
_symmetry.space_group_name_H-M   'P 1'
#
loop_
_entity.id
_entity.type
_entity.pdbx_description
1 polymer ?
#
loop_
_entity_poly.entity_id
_entity_poly.type
_entity_poly.pdbx_seq_one_letter_code
_entity_poly.pdbx_strand_id
1 'polypeptide(L)'
;GYADLQAMTLRMIGEPSQRYREDPVRMLRAVRLSAKLGMTIEDATRAPIAELAPLLRNVPTARVFDEMLKLLLSGHAAECIVRLREEGLQHGLLPMLDVILEQPMGERFVMLALKATDARVLADAPVSPGFLFAALLWHEVLAAWNAAQQAGMKSAPALFEAMDQVIDSQAEKLAIPRRFGITMKELWTLQARLLNRSGRRPYRMLEHPRFRAAFDFLLLRCASGEVEAELGEWWQRFAEANESEREAMLLTDTEPKRRRRRRSKKPAGAPSPPAEQ
;
A
#
# COMPACT_ATOMS: atom_id res chain seq x y z
N GLY A 1 22.97 -20.52 -20.20
CA GLY A 1 23.11 -20.89 -21.62
C GLY A 1 21.99 -21.83 -22.03
N TYR A 2 22.03 -22.42 -23.23
CA TYR A 2 20.98 -23.31 -23.72
C TYR A 2 20.76 -24.54 -22.82
N ALA A 3 21.84 -25.18 -22.37
CA ALA A 3 21.78 -26.30 -21.43
C ALA A 3 21.10 -25.90 -20.10
N ASP A 4 21.38 -24.70 -19.59
CA ASP A 4 20.78 -24.20 -18.35
C ASP A 4 19.27 -23.91 -18.51
N LEU A 5 18.84 -23.48 -19.72
CA LEU A 5 17.41 -23.32 -20.03
C LEU A 5 16.70 -24.68 -20.04
N GLN A 6 17.33 -25.71 -20.62
CA GLN A 6 16.79 -27.07 -20.59
C GLN A 6 16.75 -27.64 -19.16
N ALA A 7 17.74 -27.31 -18.34
CA ALA A 7 17.83 -27.73 -16.94
C ALA A 7 17.07 -26.83 -15.96
N MET A 8 16.33 -25.81 -16.44
CA MET A 8 15.62 -24.82 -15.60
C MET A 8 16.49 -24.24 -14.47
N THR A 9 17.76 -23.98 -14.78
CA THR A 9 18.76 -23.55 -13.80
C THR A 9 19.25 -22.14 -14.13
N LEU A 10 19.27 -21.26 -13.14
CA LEU A 10 19.82 -19.91 -13.25
C LEU A 10 21.27 -19.90 -12.76
N ARG A 11 22.22 -19.66 -13.68
CA ARG A 11 23.66 -19.60 -13.43
C ARG A 11 24.20 -18.20 -13.70
N MET A 12 25.01 -17.68 -12.78
CA MET A 12 25.74 -16.43 -12.98
C MET A 12 26.90 -16.63 -13.97
N ILE A 13 27.12 -15.65 -14.84
CA ILE A 13 28.25 -15.67 -15.77
C ILE A 13 29.50 -15.15 -15.04
N GLY A 14 30.54 -15.98 -14.97
CA GLY A 14 31.78 -15.69 -14.23
C GLY A 14 31.70 -16.13 -12.77
N GLU A 15 32.63 -15.65 -11.94
CA GLU A 15 32.68 -16.00 -10.50
C GLU A 15 31.61 -15.20 -9.72
N PRO A 16 30.60 -15.85 -9.10
CA PRO A 16 29.46 -15.15 -8.51
C PRO A 16 29.84 -14.10 -7.46
N SER A 17 30.80 -14.38 -6.58
CA SER A 17 31.20 -13.48 -5.49
C SER A 17 31.78 -12.17 -6.02
N GLN A 18 32.64 -12.22 -7.04
CA GLN A 18 33.20 -11.07 -7.74
C GLN A 18 32.08 -10.28 -8.41
N ARG A 19 31.17 -10.94 -9.14
CA ARG A 19 30.06 -10.25 -9.83
C ARG A 19 29.10 -9.57 -8.86
N TYR A 20 28.84 -10.15 -7.68
CA TYR A 20 28.02 -9.50 -6.65
C TYR A 20 28.74 -8.34 -5.98
N ARG A 21 30.05 -8.42 -5.76
CA ARG A 21 30.85 -7.29 -5.23
C ARG A 21 30.91 -6.12 -6.21
N GLU A 22 31.01 -6.39 -7.51
CA GLU A 22 30.95 -5.36 -8.56
C GLU A 22 29.60 -4.64 -8.63
N ASP A 23 28.49 -5.39 -8.51
CA ASP A 23 27.13 -4.85 -8.57
C ASP A 23 26.18 -5.68 -7.70
N PRO A 24 25.97 -5.28 -6.43
CA PRO A 24 25.16 -6.04 -5.48
C PRO A 24 23.71 -6.23 -5.93
N VAL A 25 23.19 -5.33 -6.78
CA VAL A 25 21.83 -5.42 -7.36
C VAL A 25 21.64 -6.72 -8.16
N ARG A 26 22.72 -7.37 -8.60
CA ARG A 26 22.65 -8.67 -9.29
C ARG A 26 22.07 -9.77 -8.42
N MET A 27 22.17 -9.69 -7.09
CA MET A 27 21.52 -10.65 -6.17
C MET A 27 19.99 -10.56 -6.30
N LEU A 28 19.44 -9.33 -6.27
CA LEU A 28 18.01 -9.08 -6.46
C LEU A 28 17.53 -9.52 -7.84
N ARG A 29 18.35 -9.25 -8.87
CA ARG A 29 18.07 -9.70 -10.24
C ARG A 29 18.03 -11.22 -10.35
N ALA A 30 18.94 -11.93 -9.68
CA ALA A 30 18.97 -13.38 -9.69
C ALA A 30 17.67 -13.94 -9.09
N VAL A 31 17.25 -13.45 -7.92
CA VAL A 31 15.98 -13.85 -7.30
C VAL A 31 14.78 -13.52 -8.18
N ARG A 32 14.71 -12.30 -8.73
CA ARG A 32 13.61 -11.90 -9.62
C ARG A 32 13.53 -12.78 -10.88
N LEU A 33 14.65 -13.07 -11.52
CA LEU A 33 14.68 -13.92 -12.73
C LEU A 33 14.33 -15.37 -12.39
N SER A 34 14.83 -15.86 -11.27
CA SER A 34 14.57 -17.20 -10.76
C SER A 34 13.07 -17.41 -10.50
N ALA A 35 12.41 -16.47 -9.82
CA ALA A 35 10.95 -16.49 -9.63
C ALA A 35 10.19 -16.34 -10.95
N LYS A 36 10.50 -15.32 -11.75
CA LYS A 36 9.78 -15.04 -13.00
C LYS A 36 9.84 -16.20 -14.00
N LEU A 37 10.97 -16.89 -14.09
CA LEU A 37 11.18 -17.98 -15.04
C LEU A 37 10.88 -19.36 -14.45
N GLY A 38 10.53 -19.45 -13.17
CA GLY A 38 10.38 -20.72 -12.47
C GLY A 38 11.67 -21.56 -12.42
N MET A 39 12.84 -20.90 -12.45
CA MET A 39 14.14 -21.55 -12.47
C MET A 39 14.74 -21.65 -11.07
N THR A 40 15.53 -22.69 -10.81
CA THR A 40 16.29 -22.84 -9.56
C THR A 40 17.64 -22.16 -9.70
N ILE A 41 18.09 -21.41 -8.69
CA ILE A 41 19.43 -20.80 -8.70
C ILE A 41 20.47 -21.90 -8.45
N GLU A 42 21.50 -21.99 -9.29
CA GLU A 42 22.60 -22.92 -9.08
C GLU A 42 23.28 -22.68 -7.71
N ASP A 43 23.65 -23.75 -7.01
CA ASP A 43 24.28 -23.69 -5.68
C ASP A 43 25.48 -22.73 -5.60
N ALA A 44 26.38 -22.76 -6.60
CA ALA A 44 27.53 -21.85 -6.65
C ALA A 44 27.11 -20.38 -6.81
N THR A 45 26.04 -20.13 -7.58
CA THR A 45 25.46 -18.79 -7.75
C THR A 45 24.72 -18.34 -6.49
N ARG A 46 24.08 -19.27 -5.79
CA ARG A 46 23.27 -19.04 -4.59
C ARG A 46 24.11 -18.78 -3.34
N ALA A 47 25.16 -19.58 -3.14
CA ALA A 47 25.96 -19.61 -1.92
C ALA A 47 26.42 -18.23 -1.38
N PRO A 48 26.96 -17.30 -2.21
CA PRO A 48 27.45 -16.02 -1.70
C PRO A 48 26.33 -14.97 -1.48
N ILE A 49 25.08 -15.25 -1.86
CA ILE A 49 24.00 -14.24 -1.79
C ILE A 49 23.76 -13.76 -0.35
N ALA A 50 23.57 -14.68 0.60
CA ALA A 50 23.28 -14.34 1.98
C ALA A 50 24.48 -13.63 2.66
N GLU A 51 25.70 -14.08 2.37
CA GLU A 51 26.93 -13.47 2.91
C GLU A 51 27.13 -12.04 2.41
N LEU A 52 26.85 -11.80 1.12
CA LEU A 52 27.08 -10.51 0.46
C LEU A 52 25.88 -9.56 0.53
N ALA A 53 24.73 -10.01 1.05
CA ALA A 53 23.53 -9.20 1.24
C ALA A 53 23.80 -7.82 1.89
N PRO A 54 24.67 -7.67 2.91
CA PRO A 54 24.98 -6.35 3.49
C PRO A 54 25.54 -5.33 2.49
N LEU A 55 26.14 -5.76 1.38
CA LEU A 55 26.65 -4.86 0.34
C LEU A 55 25.53 -4.06 -0.35
N LEU A 56 24.28 -4.52 -0.28
CA LEU A 56 23.14 -3.78 -0.82
C LEU A 56 22.95 -2.42 -0.14
N ARG A 57 23.40 -2.24 1.11
CA ARG A 57 23.37 -0.95 1.81
C ARG A 57 24.26 0.11 1.17
N ASN A 58 25.28 -0.31 0.42
CA ASN A 58 26.19 0.58 -0.29
C ASN A 58 25.68 0.97 -1.68
N VAL A 59 24.58 0.36 -2.15
CA VAL A 59 23.96 0.69 -3.42
C VAL A 59 23.08 1.93 -3.25
N PRO A 60 23.13 2.91 -4.19
CA PRO A 60 22.20 4.02 -4.17
C PRO A 60 20.74 3.55 -4.09
N THR A 61 19.98 4.12 -3.16
CA THR A 61 18.58 3.74 -2.86
C THR A 61 17.67 3.78 -4.10
N ALA A 62 17.92 4.70 -5.03
CA ALA A 62 17.19 4.76 -6.30
C ALA A 62 17.38 3.50 -7.17
N ARG A 63 18.59 2.93 -7.23
CA ARG A 63 18.85 1.70 -8.02
C ARG A 63 18.19 0.48 -7.38
N VAL A 64 18.22 0.42 -6.05
CA VAL A 64 17.51 -0.62 -5.29
C VAL A 64 16.00 -0.50 -5.52
N PHE A 65 15.47 0.72 -5.44
CA PHE A 65 14.06 1.01 -5.69
C PHE A 65 13.61 0.60 -7.11
N ASP A 66 14.42 0.89 -8.14
CA ASP A 66 14.12 0.49 -9.51
C ASP A 66 14.08 -1.04 -9.67
N GLU A 67 15.01 -1.76 -9.03
CA GLU A 67 15.02 -3.23 -9.09
C GLU A 67 13.86 -3.83 -8.29
N MET A 68 13.53 -3.23 -7.16
CA MET A 68 12.36 -3.59 -6.36
C MET A 68 11.07 -3.36 -7.14
N LEU A 69 10.91 -2.24 -7.84
CA LEU A 69 9.75 -2.02 -8.72
C LEU A 69 9.63 -3.09 -9.79
N LYS A 70 10.74 -3.47 -10.44
CA LYS A 70 10.75 -4.54 -11.44
C LYS A 70 10.38 -5.89 -10.85
N LEU A 71 10.77 -6.15 -9.60
CA LEU A 71 10.45 -7.37 -8.88
C LEU A 71 8.96 -7.42 -8.53
N LEU A 72 8.45 -6.34 -7.96
CA LEU A 72 7.08 -6.19 -7.50
C LEU A 72 6.06 -6.08 -8.65
N LEU A 73 6.50 -5.68 -9.84
CA LEU A 73 5.66 -5.58 -11.04
C LEU A 73 6.03 -6.64 -12.09
N SER A 74 6.64 -7.75 -11.65
CA SER A 74 7.10 -8.82 -12.55
C SER A 74 6.00 -9.78 -13.00
N GLY A 75 4.85 -9.78 -12.32
CA GLY A 75 3.83 -10.83 -12.42
C GLY A 75 4.08 -12.02 -11.49
N HIS A 76 5.18 -11.99 -10.73
CA HIS A 76 5.61 -13.03 -9.79
C HIS A 76 6.09 -12.43 -8.47
N ALA A 77 5.57 -11.27 -8.08
CA ALA A 77 5.96 -10.52 -6.89
C ALA A 77 5.80 -11.33 -5.60
N ALA A 78 4.68 -12.04 -5.43
CA ALA A 78 4.45 -12.85 -4.24
C ALA A 78 5.52 -13.94 -4.09
N GLU A 79 5.84 -14.62 -5.18
CA GLU A 79 6.91 -15.63 -5.22
C GLU A 79 8.30 -15.00 -5.00
N CYS A 80 8.56 -13.84 -5.59
CA CYS A 80 9.82 -13.13 -5.39
C CYS A 80 10.04 -12.78 -3.91
N ILE A 81 9.00 -12.33 -3.19
CA ILE A 81 9.10 -12.01 -1.76
C ILE A 81 9.43 -13.26 -0.93
N VAL A 82 8.79 -14.40 -1.23
CA VAL A 82 9.10 -15.67 -0.56
C VAL A 82 10.56 -16.06 -0.80
N ARG A 83 11.02 -16.05 -2.06
CA ARG A 83 12.40 -16.39 -2.39
C ARG A 83 13.41 -15.41 -1.79
N LEU A 84 13.12 -14.11 -1.77
CA LEU A 84 13.99 -13.12 -1.11
C LEU A 84 14.20 -13.46 0.37
N ARG A 85 13.14 -13.94 1.05
CA ARG A 85 13.23 -14.38 2.46
C ARG A 85 14.09 -15.62 2.61
N GLU A 86 13.92 -16.60 1.72
CA GLU A 86 14.70 -17.84 1.71
C GLU A 86 16.20 -17.59 1.48
N GLU A 87 16.53 -16.56 0.69
CA GLU A 87 17.92 -16.15 0.40
C GLU A 87 18.52 -15.19 1.44
N GLY A 88 17.79 -14.81 2.49
CA GLY A 88 18.27 -13.88 3.52
C GLY A 88 18.36 -12.41 3.05
N LEU A 89 17.76 -12.07 1.90
CA LEU A 89 17.82 -10.75 1.27
C LEU A 89 16.71 -9.78 1.72
N GLN A 90 15.82 -10.22 2.62
CA GLN A 90 14.76 -9.39 3.17
C GLN A 90 15.30 -8.22 4.01
N HIS A 91 16.32 -8.49 4.83
CA HIS A 91 16.79 -7.56 5.85
C HIS A 91 17.52 -6.35 5.25
N GLY A 92 16.94 -5.17 5.45
CA GLY A 92 17.53 -3.90 5.04
C GLY A 92 17.32 -3.52 3.57
N LEU A 93 16.71 -4.38 2.76
CA LEU A 93 16.24 -4.02 1.42
C LEU A 93 14.88 -3.33 1.48
N LEU A 94 14.01 -3.85 2.34
CA LEU A 94 12.65 -3.38 2.53
C LEU A 94 12.35 -3.32 4.02
N PRO A 95 12.83 -2.28 4.73
CA PRO A 95 12.55 -2.11 6.16
C PRO A 95 11.05 -2.18 6.49
N MET A 96 10.20 -1.72 5.55
CA MET A 96 8.76 -1.88 5.62
C MET A 96 8.32 -3.35 5.57
N LEU A 97 8.86 -4.17 4.65
CA LEU A 97 8.49 -5.58 4.59
C LEU A 97 8.95 -6.34 5.82
N ASP A 98 10.11 -6.02 6.41
CA ASP A 98 10.56 -6.65 7.65
C ASP A 98 9.48 -6.52 8.75
N VAL A 99 8.99 -5.29 8.99
CA VAL A 99 7.94 -5.02 9.99
C VAL A 99 6.59 -5.66 9.63
N ILE A 100 6.22 -5.66 8.35
CA ILE A 100 4.92 -6.17 7.91
C ILE A 100 4.87 -7.70 7.90
N LEU A 101 5.96 -8.35 7.51
CA LEU A 101 6.06 -9.80 7.43
C LEU A 101 6.19 -10.45 8.81
N GLU A 102 6.61 -9.69 9.83
CA GLU A 102 6.65 -10.15 11.22
C GLU A 102 5.26 -10.18 11.89
N GLN A 103 4.26 -9.49 11.32
CA GLN A 103 2.89 -9.49 11.84
C GLN A 103 1.99 -10.41 10.98
N PRO A 104 1.35 -11.46 11.55
CA PRO A 104 0.59 -12.43 10.75
C PRO A 104 -0.53 -11.83 9.89
N MET A 105 -1.22 -10.81 10.40
CA MET A 105 -2.28 -10.12 9.63
C MET A 105 -1.71 -9.22 8.53
N GLY A 106 -0.62 -8.50 8.81
CA GLY A 106 0.08 -7.67 7.84
C GLY A 106 0.64 -8.50 6.69
N GLU A 107 1.26 -9.63 7.00
CA GLU A 107 1.75 -10.59 6.01
C GLU A 107 0.63 -11.08 5.10
N ARG A 108 -0.50 -11.52 5.67
CA ARG A 108 -1.65 -11.99 4.86
C ARG A 108 -2.15 -10.92 3.90
N PHE A 109 -2.33 -9.68 4.37
CA PHE A 109 -2.79 -8.58 3.53
C PHE A 109 -1.79 -8.25 2.40
N VAL A 110 -0.50 -8.14 2.72
CA VAL A 110 0.53 -7.86 1.73
C VAL A 110 0.61 -8.97 0.69
N MET A 111 0.58 -10.23 1.11
CA MET A 111 0.62 -11.36 0.18
C MET A 111 -0.61 -11.38 -0.74
N LEU A 112 -1.79 -11.01 -0.25
CA LEU A 112 -2.99 -10.84 -1.08
C LEU A 112 -2.82 -9.68 -2.08
N ALA A 113 -2.28 -8.54 -1.65
CA ALA A 113 -2.04 -7.40 -2.53
C ALA A 113 -1.02 -7.71 -3.63
N LEU A 114 0.04 -8.46 -3.30
CA LEU A 114 1.05 -8.93 -4.25
C LEU A 114 0.45 -9.91 -5.25
N LYS A 115 -0.31 -10.92 -4.79
CA LYS A 115 -1.01 -11.88 -5.68
C LYS A 115 -2.02 -11.19 -6.60
N ALA A 116 -2.76 -10.21 -6.10
CA ALA A 116 -3.68 -9.43 -6.91
C ALA A 116 -2.93 -8.59 -7.97
N THR A 117 -1.77 -8.05 -7.61
CA THR A 117 -0.88 -7.33 -8.55
C THR A 117 -0.35 -8.28 -9.61
N ASP A 118 0.10 -9.47 -9.22
CA ASP A 118 0.60 -10.51 -10.11
C ASP A 118 -0.47 -10.92 -11.14
N ALA A 119 -1.68 -11.22 -10.68
CA ALA A 119 -2.80 -11.55 -11.55
C ALA A 119 -3.10 -10.44 -12.58
N ARG A 120 -2.98 -9.16 -12.19
CA ARG A 120 -3.17 -8.04 -13.11
C ARG A 120 -2.05 -7.92 -14.13
N VAL A 121 -0.78 -8.04 -13.72
CA VAL A 121 0.36 -8.00 -14.64
C VAL A 121 0.28 -9.15 -15.65
N LEU A 122 -0.03 -10.36 -15.19
CA LEU A 122 -0.17 -11.54 -16.06
C LEU A 122 -1.35 -11.44 -17.04
N ALA A 123 -2.36 -10.65 -16.71
CA ALA A 123 -3.50 -10.36 -17.58
C ALA A 123 -3.29 -9.12 -18.48
N ASP A 124 -2.06 -8.58 -18.57
CA ASP A 124 -1.72 -7.32 -19.26
C ASP A 124 -2.60 -6.12 -18.84
N ALA A 125 -3.15 -6.18 -17.62
CA ALA A 125 -3.97 -5.11 -17.08
C ALA A 125 -3.09 -4.00 -16.48
N PRO A 126 -3.51 -2.73 -16.53
CA PRO A 126 -2.74 -1.64 -15.96
C PRO A 126 -2.60 -1.82 -14.45
N VAL A 127 -1.36 -1.65 -13.96
CA VAL A 127 -0.99 -1.69 -12.55
C VAL A 127 -0.50 -0.32 -12.09
N SER A 128 -0.87 0.08 -10.88
CA SER A 128 -0.47 1.36 -10.29
C SER A 128 0.57 1.13 -9.19
N PRO A 129 1.82 1.61 -9.36
CA PRO A 129 2.80 1.58 -8.28
C PRO A 129 2.31 2.27 -7.02
N GLY A 130 1.56 3.37 -7.16
CA GLY A 130 0.99 4.10 -6.02
C GLY A 130 -0.03 3.26 -5.24
N PHE A 131 -0.84 2.45 -5.90
CA PHE A 131 -1.74 1.50 -5.23
C PHE A 131 -0.94 0.43 -4.47
N LEU A 132 0.09 -0.14 -5.11
CA LEU A 132 0.91 -1.17 -4.50
C LEU A 132 1.61 -0.65 -3.23
N PHE A 133 2.28 0.50 -3.30
CA PHE A 133 2.92 1.08 -2.11
C PHE A 133 1.91 1.48 -1.04
N ALA A 134 0.72 1.95 -1.42
CA ALA A 134 -0.35 2.23 -0.47
C ALA A 134 -0.76 0.96 0.29
N ALA A 135 -0.84 -0.18 -0.40
CA ALA A 135 -1.17 -1.47 0.21
C ALA A 135 -0.03 -1.95 1.12
N LEU A 136 1.21 -1.91 0.63
CA LEU A 136 2.36 -2.34 1.44
C LEU A 136 2.45 -1.52 2.74
N LEU A 137 2.32 -0.20 2.70
CA LEU A 137 2.46 0.65 3.89
C LEU A 137 1.20 0.76 4.75
N TRP A 138 0.12 0.08 4.40
CA TRP A 138 -1.18 0.25 5.06
C TRP A 138 -1.14 -0.03 6.56
N HIS A 139 -0.48 -1.11 6.97
CA HIS A 139 -0.48 -1.53 8.37
C HIS A 139 0.34 -0.60 9.26
N GLU A 140 1.40 0.01 8.72
CA GLU A 140 2.12 1.08 9.43
C GLU A 140 1.23 2.30 9.65
N VAL A 141 0.48 2.73 8.61
CA VAL A 141 -0.47 3.84 8.72
C VAL A 141 -1.58 3.51 9.71
N LEU A 142 -2.12 2.29 9.66
CA LEU A 142 -3.18 1.85 10.56
C LEU A 142 -2.71 1.82 12.03
N ALA A 143 -1.50 1.31 12.29
CA ALA A 143 -0.92 1.30 13.62
C ALA A 143 -0.71 2.71 14.18
N ALA A 144 -0.10 3.61 13.39
CA ALA A 144 0.11 5.01 13.77
C ALA A 144 -1.23 5.74 13.98
N TRP A 145 -2.22 5.50 13.12
CA TRP A 145 -3.55 6.07 13.22
C TRP A 145 -4.26 5.65 14.52
N ASN A 146 -4.24 4.35 14.83
CA ASN A 146 -4.83 3.80 16.05
C ASN A 146 -4.15 4.37 17.30
N ALA A 147 -2.81 4.48 17.31
CA ALA A 147 -2.06 5.06 18.42
C ALA A 147 -2.42 6.54 18.66
N ALA A 148 -2.50 7.35 17.59
CA ALA A 148 -2.91 8.75 17.68
C ALA A 148 -4.35 8.91 18.18
N GLN A 149 -5.27 8.03 17.77
CA GLN A 149 -6.64 8.02 18.28
C GLN A 149 -6.70 7.65 19.78
N GLN A 150 -5.90 6.67 20.22
CA GLN A 150 -5.80 6.30 21.63
C GLN A 150 -5.22 7.43 22.48
N ALA A 151 -4.34 8.27 21.90
CA ALA A 151 -3.85 9.50 22.52
C ALA A 151 -4.89 10.64 22.57
N GLY A 152 -6.14 10.40 22.14
CA GLY A 152 -7.25 11.34 22.24
C GLY A 152 -7.44 12.23 21.01
N MET A 153 -6.67 12.02 19.93
CA MET A 153 -6.88 12.75 18.69
C MET A 153 -8.16 12.30 17.99
N LYS A 154 -8.81 13.24 17.29
CA LYS A 154 -9.94 12.90 16.44
C LYS A 154 -9.47 12.07 15.25
N SER A 155 -10.30 11.10 14.84
CA SER A 155 -9.97 10.13 13.81
C SER A 155 -9.44 10.75 12.49
N ALA A 156 -10.07 11.79 11.96
CA ALA A 156 -9.61 12.40 10.70
C ALA A 156 -8.23 13.10 10.82
N PRO A 157 -7.99 14.02 11.77
CA PRO A 157 -6.64 14.56 12.01
C PRO A 157 -5.59 13.49 12.28
N ALA A 158 -5.92 12.49 13.12
CA ALA A 158 -5.03 11.39 13.46
C ALA A 158 -4.60 10.59 12.21
N LEU A 159 -5.51 10.39 11.25
CA LEU A 159 -5.20 9.70 10.01
C LEU A 159 -4.20 10.50 9.18
N PHE A 160 -4.42 11.81 8.97
CA PHE A 160 -3.49 12.62 8.18
C PHE A 160 -2.10 12.68 8.80
N GLU A 161 -2.01 12.81 10.12
CA GLU A 161 -0.73 12.78 10.85
C GLU A 161 -0.02 11.43 10.69
N ALA A 162 -0.75 10.31 10.82
CA ALA A 162 -0.21 8.98 10.58
C ALA A 162 0.30 8.79 9.13
N MET A 163 -0.43 9.30 8.14
CA MET A 163 0.01 9.25 6.74
C MET A 163 1.32 10.01 6.51
N ASP A 164 1.44 11.21 7.07
CA ASP A 164 2.64 12.05 6.96
C ASP A 164 3.83 11.38 7.63
N GLN A 165 3.65 10.91 8.87
CA GLN A 165 4.68 10.20 9.62
C GLN A 165 5.23 8.98 8.86
N VAL A 166 4.34 8.13 8.31
CA VAL A 166 4.76 6.93 7.57
C VAL A 166 5.46 7.31 6.27
N ILE A 167 4.92 8.27 5.49
CA ILE A 167 5.54 8.69 4.24
C ILE A 167 6.93 9.28 4.49
N ASP A 168 7.09 10.11 5.52
CA ASP A 168 8.37 10.75 5.83
C ASP A 168 9.41 9.72 6.32
N SER A 169 9.01 8.81 7.21
CA SER A 169 9.91 7.71 7.65
C SER A 169 10.34 6.81 6.50
N GLN A 170 9.43 6.54 5.56
CA GLN A 170 9.73 5.70 4.41
C GLN A 170 10.51 6.44 3.35
N ALA A 171 10.33 7.75 3.16
CA ALA A 171 11.10 8.56 2.22
C ALA A 171 12.60 8.61 2.57
N GLU A 172 12.94 8.52 3.86
CA GLU A 172 14.32 8.43 4.33
C GLU A 172 14.95 7.05 4.05
N LYS A 173 14.17 5.99 4.20
CA LYS A 173 14.65 4.59 4.08
C LYS A 173 14.62 4.08 2.65
N LEU A 174 13.60 4.45 1.91
CA LEU A 174 13.30 4.04 0.55
C LEU A 174 13.09 5.33 -0.24
N ALA A 175 13.85 5.53 -1.31
CA ALA A 175 13.73 6.71 -2.15
C ALA A 175 12.43 6.70 -2.99
N ILE A 176 11.28 6.51 -2.34
CA ILE A 176 9.95 6.47 -2.94
C ILE A 176 9.71 7.85 -3.57
N PRO A 177 9.50 7.92 -4.89
CA PRO A 177 9.21 9.18 -5.56
C PRO A 177 7.96 9.84 -4.99
N ARG A 178 8.05 11.13 -4.62
CA ARG A 178 6.95 11.92 -4.05
C ARG A 178 5.65 11.87 -4.85
N ARG A 179 5.72 11.65 -6.17
CA ARG A 179 4.56 11.46 -7.06
C ARG A 179 3.61 10.35 -6.60
N PHE A 180 4.11 9.32 -5.91
CA PHE A 180 3.27 8.24 -5.40
C PHE A 180 2.54 8.63 -4.11
N GLY A 181 3.12 9.55 -3.31
CA GLY A 181 2.57 10.02 -2.03
C GLY A 181 1.13 10.53 -2.12
N ILE A 182 0.81 11.30 -3.17
CA ILE A 182 -0.54 11.83 -3.40
C ILE A 182 -1.54 10.68 -3.57
N THR A 183 -1.20 9.71 -4.42
CA THR A 183 -2.05 8.53 -4.65
C THR A 183 -2.25 7.71 -3.38
N MET A 184 -1.19 7.51 -2.59
CA MET A 184 -1.26 6.73 -1.35
C MET A 184 -2.20 7.40 -0.33
N LYS A 185 -1.99 8.70 -0.06
CA LYS A 185 -2.84 9.48 0.85
C LYS A 185 -4.30 9.48 0.44
N GLU A 186 -4.58 9.62 -0.86
CA GLU A 186 -5.94 9.53 -1.38
C GLU A 186 -6.57 8.17 -1.07
N LEU A 187 -5.89 7.06 -1.39
CA LEU A 187 -6.41 5.71 -1.15
C LEU A 187 -6.68 5.44 0.33
N TRP A 188 -5.75 5.80 1.22
CA TRP A 188 -5.91 5.65 2.67
C TRP A 188 -7.06 6.50 3.21
N THR A 189 -7.23 7.72 2.71
CA THR A 189 -8.34 8.60 3.13
C THR A 189 -9.68 7.99 2.72
N LEU A 190 -9.74 7.39 1.53
CA LEU A 190 -10.94 6.71 1.05
C LEU A 190 -11.26 5.46 1.88
N GLN A 191 -10.28 4.78 2.48
CA GLN A 191 -10.53 3.65 3.39
C GLN A 191 -11.36 4.05 4.60
N ALA A 192 -11.08 5.20 5.21
CA ALA A 192 -11.89 5.71 6.33
C ALA A 192 -13.31 6.10 5.88
N ARG A 193 -13.47 6.60 4.66
CA ARG A 193 -14.78 6.98 4.10
C ARG A 193 -15.64 5.77 3.74
N LEU A 194 -15.03 4.68 3.28
CA LEU A 194 -15.71 3.42 2.95
C LEU A 194 -16.33 2.75 4.18
N LEU A 195 -15.92 3.10 5.39
CA LEU A 195 -16.57 2.61 6.62
C LEU A 195 -17.96 3.24 6.84
N ASN A 196 -18.26 4.38 6.18
CA ASN A 196 -19.48 5.12 6.39
C ASN A 196 -20.57 4.76 5.37
N ARG A 197 -21.62 4.09 5.84
CA ARG A 197 -22.76 3.62 5.03
C ARG A 197 -24.04 4.46 5.24
N SER A 198 -23.94 5.64 5.85
CA SER A 198 -25.11 6.47 6.18
C SER A 198 -25.29 7.69 5.26
N GLY A 199 -26.55 8.02 4.98
CA GLY A 199 -26.95 9.22 4.26
C GLY A 199 -26.42 9.30 2.83
N ARG A 200 -26.01 10.50 2.38
CA ARG A 200 -25.52 10.74 1.01
C ARG A 200 -24.05 10.41 0.79
N ARG A 201 -23.32 9.99 1.83
CA ARG A 201 -21.88 9.76 1.75
C ARG A 201 -21.54 8.60 0.80
N PRO A 202 -22.29 7.47 0.77
CA PRO A 202 -22.02 6.39 -0.17
C PRO A 202 -22.15 6.77 -1.64
N TYR A 203 -23.16 7.57 -2.01
CA TYR A 203 -23.32 8.06 -3.38
C TYR A 203 -22.11 8.88 -3.86
N ARG A 204 -21.64 9.82 -3.04
CA ARG A 204 -20.43 10.61 -3.35
C ARG A 204 -19.17 9.75 -3.45
N MET A 205 -19.15 8.62 -2.76
CA MET A 205 -18.03 7.70 -2.82
C MET A 205 -17.97 6.99 -4.17
N LEU A 206 -19.11 6.59 -4.74
CA LEU A 206 -19.20 6.01 -6.09
C LEU A 206 -18.75 6.98 -7.18
N GLU A 207 -19.02 8.28 -7.02
CA GLU A 207 -18.61 9.34 -7.95
C GLU A 207 -17.11 9.64 -7.91
N HIS A 208 -16.38 9.14 -6.91
CA HIS A 208 -14.97 9.46 -6.74
C HIS A 208 -14.11 8.83 -7.86
N PRO A 209 -13.19 9.56 -8.51
CA PRO A 209 -12.39 9.04 -9.63
C PRO A 209 -11.57 7.78 -9.29
N ARG A 210 -11.20 7.62 -8.02
CA ARG A 210 -10.47 6.46 -7.50
C ARG A 210 -11.32 5.45 -6.74
N PHE A 211 -12.66 5.51 -6.86
CA PHE A 211 -13.55 4.57 -6.18
C PHE A 211 -13.11 3.12 -6.41
N ARG A 212 -12.88 2.73 -7.67
CA ARG A 212 -12.50 1.35 -8.01
C ARG A 212 -11.24 0.90 -7.28
N ALA A 213 -10.19 1.71 -7.31
CA ALA A 213 -8.94 1.39 -6.60
C ALA A 213 -9.16 1.34 -5.08
N ALA A 214 -9.91 2.27 -4.49
CA ALA A 214 -10.19 2.24 -3.06
C ALA A 214 -11.07 1.03 -2.66
N PHE A 215 -11.97 0.61 -3.53
CA PHE A 215 -12.81 -0.57 -3.33
C PHE A 215 -12.00 -1.86 -3.45
N ASP A 216 -11.14 -1.99 -4.46
CA ASP A 216 -10.21 -3.14 -4.57
C ASP A 216 -9.31 -3.24 -3.33
N PHE A 217 -8.88 -2.09 -2.78
CA PHE A 217 -8.14 -2.04 -1.52
C PHE A 217 -8.99 -2.55 -0.34
N LEU A 218 -10.25 -2.11 -0.23
CA LEU A 218 -11.16 -2.58 0.81
C LEU A 218 -11.39 -4.09 0.73
N LEU A 219 -11.51 -4.64 -0.48
CA LEU A 219 -11.65 -6.08 -0.69
C LEU A 219 -10.42 -6.84 -0.19
N LEU A 220 -9.21 -6.30 -0.36
CA LEU A 220 -8.00 -6.88 0.24
C LEU A 220 -8.07 -6.87 1.77
N ARG A 221 -8.59 -5.80 2.38
CA ARG A 221 -8.76 -5.70 3.85
C ARG A 221 -9.81 -6.68 4.37
N CYS A 222 -10.86 -6.92 3.58
CA CYS A 222 -11.86 -7.94 3.89
C CYS A 222 -11.26 -9.35 3.79
N ALA A 223 -10.53 -9.63 2.70
CA ALA A 223 -9.92 -10.93 2.45
C ALA A 223 -8.78 -11.27 3.43
N SER A 224 -8.10 -10.26 4.00
CA SER A 224 -7.13 -10.45 5.08
C SER A 224 -7.78 -10.71 6.44
N GLY A 225 -9.07 -10.39 6.58
CA GLY A 225 -9.81 -10.44 7.85
C GLY A 225 -9.64 -9.19 8.72
N GLU A 226 -9.03 -8.13 8.20
CA GLU A 226 -8.92 -6.83 8.91
C GLU A 226 -10.28 -6.14 9.05
N VAL A 227 -11.15 -6.33 8.05
CA VAL A 227 -12.50 -5.77 7.99
C VAL A 227 -13.50 -6.89 7.72
N GLU A 228 -14.72 -6.76 8.26
CA GLU A 228 -15.80 -7.71 8.02
C GLU A 228 -16.13 -7.82 6.53
N ALA A 229 -16.24 -9.06 6.03
CA ALA A 229 -16.55 -9.35 4.62
C ALA A 229 -17.87 -8.72 4.16
N GLU A 230 -18.85 -8.61 5.07
CA GLU A 230 -20.15 -7.98 4.82
C GLU A 230 -20.03 -6.53 4.33
N LEU A 231 -18.98 -5.80 4.76
CA LEU A 231 -18.77 -4.44 4.29
C LEU A 231 -18.40 -4.43 2.80
N GLY A 232 -17.52 -5.34 2.37
CA GLY A 232 -17.15 -5.50 0.96
C GLY A 232 -18.36 -5.88 0.10
N GLU A 233 -19.15 -6.86 0.55
CA GLU A 233 -20.38 -7.29 -0.12
C GLU A 233 -21.43 -6.18 -0.21
N TRP A 234 -21.56 -5.37 0.84
CA TRP A 234 -22.47 -4.23 0.86
C TRP A 234 -22.07 -3.20 -0.21
N TRP A 235 -20.78 -2.86 -0.29
CA TRP A 235 -20.30 -1.89 -1.30
C TRP A 235 -20.40 -2.43 -2.73
N GLN A 236 -20.15 -3.72 -2.93
CA GLN A 236 -20.34 -4.36 -4.22
C GLN A 236 -21.80 -4.23 -4.68
N ARG A 237 -22.74 -4.67 -3.83
CA ARG A 237 -24.18 -4.54 -4.09
C ARG A 237 -24.59 -3.09 -4.31
N PHE A 238 -24.12 -2.17 -3.47
CA PHE A 238 -24.47 -0.76 -3.55
C PHE A 238 -23.98 -0.12 -4.87
N ALA A 239 -22.80 -0.51 -5.37
CA ALA A 239 -22.27 -0.01 -6.62
C ALA A 239 -23.11 -0.48 -7.84
N GLU A 240 -23.62 -1.71 -7.81
CA GLU A 240 -24.37 -2.32 -8.90
C GLU A 240 -25.90 -2.05 -8.83
N ALA A 241 -26.40 -1.75 -7.63
CA ALA A 241 -27.81 -1.54 -7.34
C ALA A 241 -28.41 -0.31 -8.06
N ASN A 242 -29.72 -0.37 -8.31
CA ASN A 242 -30.49 0.78 -8.79
C ASN A 242 -30.76 1.79 -7.65
N GLU A 243 -31.36 2.94 -7.97
CA GLU A 243 -31.56 4.01 -7.00
C GLU A 243 -32.44 3.62 -5.80
N SER A 244 -33.53 2.86 -6.02
CA SER A 244 -34.43 2.47 -4.93
C SER A 244 -33.79 1.43 -4.00
N GLU A 245 -33.04 0.48 -4.58
CA GLU A 245 -32.27 -0.51 -3.81
C GLU A 245 -31.19 0.18 -2.98
N ARG A 246 -30.47 1.15 -3.55
CA ARG A 246 -29.46 1.93 -2.82
C ARG A 246 -30.06 2.66 -1.63
N GLU A 247 -31.23 3.28 -1.78
CA GLU A 247 -31.91 3.97 -0.66
C GLU A 247 -32.27 2.99 0.46
N ALA A 248 -32.77 1.80 0.12
CA ALA A 248 -33.11 0.76 1.08
C ALA A 248 -31.90 0.18 1.82
N MET A 249 -30.72 0.20 1.19
CA MET A 249 -29.47 -0.33 1.74
C MET A 249 -28.78 0.60 2.75
N LEU A 250 -29.13 1.89 2.80
CA LEU A 250 -28.48 2.86 3.67
C LEU A 250 -28.72 2.56 5.15
N LEU A 251 -27.66 2.69 5.95
CA LEU A 251 -27.80 2.62 7.40
C LEU A 251 -28.32 3.95 7.96
N THR A 252 -29.15 3.85 9.01
CA THR A 252 -29.59 5.00 9.79
C THR A 252 -28.39 5.68 10.44
N ASP A 253 -28.31 7.01 10.25
CA ASP A 253 -27.22 7.83 10.78
C ASP A 253 -27.36 7.91 12.31
N THR A 254 -26.55 7.15 13.05
CA THR A 254 -26.53 7.15 14.51
C THR A 254 -25.73 8.32 15.10
N GLU A 255 -25.03 9.10 14.25
CA GLU A 255 -24.38 10.34 14.70
C GLU A 255 -25.44 11.41 15.04
N PRO A 256 -25.42 12.01 16.25
CA PRO A 256 -26.37 13.05 16.60
C PRO A 256 -26.18 14.24 15.66
N LYS A 257 -27.17 14.49 14.80
CA LYS A 257 -27.21 15.63 13.88
C LYS A 257 -26.91 16.91 14.67
N ARG A 258 -25.71 17.47 14.49
CA ARG A 258 -25.37 18.82 14.98
C ARG A 258 -26.43 19.76 14.44
N ARG A 259 -27.34 20.21 15.31
CA ARG A 259 -28.27 21.30 15.02
C ARG A 259 -27.42 22.45 14.47
N ARG A 260 -27.54 22.72 13.17
CA ARG A 260 -27.00 23.92 12.53
C ARG A 260 -27.49 25.08 13.39
N ARG A 261 -26.59 25.68 14.21
CA ARG A 261 -26.87 26.95 14.87
C ARG A 261 -27.23 27.91 13.76
N ARG A 262 -28.53 28.23 13.62
CA ARG A 262 -29.00 29.32 12.78
C ARG A 262 -28.17 30.53 13.20
N ARG A 263 -27.31 31.02 12.30
CA ARG A 263 -26.66 32.32 12.45
C ARG A 263 -27.82 33.32 12.60
N SER A 264 -28.05 33.75 13.84
CA SER A 264 -28.95 34.86 14.12
C SER A 264 -28.42 36.06 13.32
N LYS A 265 -29.24 36.56 12.39
CA LYS A 265 -28.96 37.81 11.67
C LYS A 265 -28.85 38.90 12.74
N LYS A 266 -27.66 39.48 12.87
CA LYS A 266 -27.41 40.67 13.68
C LYS A 266 -28.37 41.78 13.19
N PRO A 267 -29.16 42.45 14.04
CA PRO A 267 -29.94 43.60 13.61
C PRO A 267 -28.98 44.71 13.18
N ALA A 268 -29.23 45.30 12.01
CA ALA A 268 -28.55 46.50 11.57
C ALA A 268 -29.11 47.71 12.35
N GLY A 269 -28.21 48.59 12.81
CA GLY A 269 -28.56 49.95 13.20
C GLY A 269 -28.56 50.23 14.70
N ALA A 270 -27.46 50.77 15.21
CA ALA A 270 -27.47 51.72 16.32
C ALA A 270 -26.45 52.82 15.98
N PRO A 271 -26.86 54.10 15.92
CA PRO A 271 -25.95 55.19 15.57
C PRO A 271 -25.02 55.53 16.75
N SER A 272 -23.76 55.85 16.42
CA SER A 272 -22.74 56.31 17.37
C SER A 272 -23.14 57.65 18.01
N PRO A 273 -22.89 57.85 19.32
CA PRO A 273 -23.09 59.15 19.96
C PRO A 273 -21.97 60.13 19.54
N PRO A 274 -22.23 61.46 19.58
CA PRO A 274 -21.30 62.47 19.10
C PRO A 274 -20.13 62.67 20.06
N ALA A 275 -18.98 63.04 19.50
CA ALA A 275 -17.77 63.39 20.24
C ALA A 275 -17.95 64.74 20.94
N GLU A 276 -17.69 64.78 22.25
CA GLU A 276 -17.46 66.00 23.00
C GLU A 276 -15.97 66.17 23.30
N GLN A 277 -15.51 67.36 22.90
CA GLN A 277 -14.34 68.20 23.25
C GLN A 277 -13.20 67.60 24.11
#